data_AF-A0A927JX55-F1
#
_entry.id   AF-A0A927JX55-F1
#
_cell.length_a   1.000
_cell.length_b   1.000
_cell.length_c   1.000
_cell.angle_alpha   90.00
_cell.angle_beta   90.00
_cell.angle_gamma   90.00
#
_symmetry.space_group_name_H-M   'P 1'
#
loop_
_entity.id
_entity.type
_entity.pdbx_description
1 polymer ?
#
loop_
_entity_poly.entity_id
_entity_poly.type
_entity_poly.pdbx_seq_one_letter_code
_entity_poly.pdbx_strand_id
1 'polypeptide(L)' 'MESVIPQIIDGLGGTTFVAKLLKLPVSTVHSWRKIGLTASRADHLRLAAQSISKAVDFETGEVTELVDEQVAA' A
#
# COMPACT_ATOMS: atom_id res chain seq x y z
N MET A 1 6.50 -11.43 -15.66
CA MET A 1 6.89 -10.22 -14.90
C MET A 1 6.42 -10.44 -13.49
N GLU A 2 7.33 -10.41 -12.53
CA GLU A 2 6.98 -10.57 -11.12
C GLU A 2 6.24 -9.32 -10.64
N SER A 3 5.19 -9.49 -9.83
CA SER A 3 4.40 -8.36 -9.35
C SER A 3 5.18 -7.61 -8.27
N VAL A 4 5.15 -6.27 -8.29
CA VAL A 4 5.72 -5.42 -7.23
C VAL A 4 4.82 -5.28 -5.99
N ILE A 5 3.63 -5.87 -6.04
CA ILE A 5 2.61 -5.77 -4.99
C ILE A 5 3.05 -6.38 -3.65
N PRO A 6 3.76 -7.53 -3.60
CA PRO A 6 4.32 -8.04 -2.35
C PRO A 6 5.25 -7.04 -1.65
N GLN A 7 6.12 -6.37 -2.41
CA GLN A 7 7.08 -5.38 -1.91
C GLN A 7 6.35 -4.17 -1.31
N ILE A 8 5.34 -3.65 -2.02
CA ILE A 8 4.49 -2.56 -1.52
C ILE A 8 3.80 -2.96 -0.21
N ILE A 9 3.20 -4.16 -0.18
CA ILE A 9 2.50 -4.65 1.02
C ILE A 9 3.48 -4.76 2.20
N ASP A 10 4.70 -5.22 1.97
CA ASP A 10 5.72 -5.31 3.02
C ASP A 10 6.19 -3.91 3.47
N GLY A 11 6.44 -2.98 2.56
CA GLY A 11 6.80 -1.59 2.88
C GLY A 11 5.73 -0.82 3.65
N LEU A 12 4.45 -1.18 3.45
CA LEU A 12 3.34 -0.64 4.22
C LEU A 12 3.19 -1.26 5.62
N GLY A 13 3.91 -2.33 5.95
CA GLY A 13 3.83 -3.01 7.25
C GLY A 13 3.27 -4.44 7.21
N GLY A 14 3.14 -5.02 6.02
CA GLY A 14 2.78 -6.41 5.79
C GLY A 14 1.28 -6.67 5.66
N THR A 15 0.94 -7.92 5.31
CA THR A 15 -0.43 -8.33 4.92
C THR A 15 -1.47 -8.04 6.00
N THR A 16 -1.20 -8.38 7.26
CA THR A 16 -2.16 -8.18 8.37
C THR A 16 -2.37 -6.70 8.67
N PHE A 17 -1.32 -5.89 8.58
CA PHE A 17 -1.41 -4.45 8.79
C PHE A 17 -2.26 -3.79 7.70
N VAL A 18 -1.94 -4.06 6.43
CA VAL A 18 -2.69 -3.55 5.27
C VAL A 18 -4.16 -4.00 5.32
N ALA A 19 -4.43 -5.25 5.72
CA ALA A 19 -5.80 -5.75 5.87
C ALA A 19 -6.60 -4.97 6.93
N LYS A 20 -5.99 -4.67 8.09
CA LYS A 20 -6.60 -3.84 9.13
C LYS A 20 -6.82 -2.41 8.66
N LEU A 21 -5.82 -1.83 8.02
CA LEU A 21 -5.85 -0.45 7.51
C LEU A 21 -7.00 -0.24 6.52
N LEU A 22 -7.21 -1.19 5.60
CA LEU A 22 -8.27 -1.15 4.60
C LEU A 22 -9.61 -1.75 5.07
N LYS A 23 -9.66 -2.31 6.29
CA LYS A 23 -10.82 -3.06 6.82
C LYS A 23 -11.27 -4.21 5.90
N LEU A 24 -10.30 -4.98 5.40
CA LEU A 24 -10.52 -6.13 4.52
C LEU A 24 -10.13 -7.44 5.19
N PRO A 25 -10.65 -8.60 4.73
CA PRO A 25 -10.11 -9.89 5.13
C PRO A 25 -8.63 -10.04 4.79
N VAL A 26 -7.85 -10.68 5.67
CA VAL A 26 -6.43 -10.98 5.44
C VAL A 26 -6.24 -11.81 4.17
N SER A 27 -7.16 -12.74 3.89
CA SER A 27 -7.15 -13.55 2.67
C SER A 27 -7.25 -12.70 1.39
N THR A 28 -7.99 -11.59 1.43
CA THR A 28 -8.09 -10.66 0.31
C THR A 28 -6.74 -10.02 0.02
N VAL A 29 -6.06 -9.48 1.04
CA VAL A 29 -4.73 -8.87 0.85
C VAL A 29 -3.69 -9.92 0.46
N HIS A 30 -3.75 -11.13 1.04
CA HIS A 30 -2.88 -12.23 0.64
C HIS A 30 -3.09 -12.62 -0.83
N SER A 31 -4.33 -12.60 -1.33
CA SER A 31 -4.61 -12.88 -2.75
C SER A 31 -3.93 -11.85 -3.66
N TRP A 32 -3.92 -10.57 -3.29
CA TRP A 32 -3.31 -9.51 -4.09
C TRP A 32 -1.81 -9.73 -4.33
N ARG A 33 -1.11 -10.34 -3.37
CA ARG A 33 0.30 -10.72 -3.54
C ARG A 33 0.53 -11.72 -4.67
N LYS A 34 -0.49 -12.53 -4.98
CA LYS A 34 -0.43 -13.59 -6.01
C LYS A 34 -1.01 -13.15 -7.34
N ILE A 35 -2.15 -12.46 -7.31
CA ILE A 35 -2.93 -12.12 -8.51
C ILE A 35 -2.88 -10.62 -8.88
N GLY A 36 -2.19 -9.80 -8.09
CA GLY A 36 -2.10 -8.36 -8.29
C GLY A 36 -3.32 -7.58 -7.82
N LEU A 37 -3.38 -6.31 -8.23
CA LEU A 37 -4.45 -5.37 -7.91
C LEU A 37 -5.21 -4.99 -9.17
N THR A 38 -6.52 -4.77 -9.03
CA THR A 38 -7.27 -3.97 -9.99
C THR A 38 -6.97 -2.49 -9.77
N ALA A 39 -7.24 -1.64 -10.76
CA ALA A 39 -7.03 -0.18 -10.63
C ALA A 39 -7.69 0.39 -9.36
N SER A 40 -8.96 0.06 -9.12
CA SER A 40 -9.68 0.49 -7.91
C SER A 40 -8.98 0.04 -6.61
N ARG A 41 -8.45 -1.20 -6.55
CA ARG A 41 -7.73 -1.68 -5.36
C ARG A 41 -6.39 -0.95 -5.17
N ALA A 42 -5.70 -0.62 -6.26
CA ALA A 42 -4.48 0.18 -6.21
C ALA A 42 -4.77 1.60 -5.69
N ASP A 43 -5.86 2.23 -6.12
CA ASP A 43 -6.28 3.54 -5.63
C ASP A 43 -6.62 3.50 -4.14
N HIS A 44 -7.36 2.48 -3.68
CA HIS A 44 -7.63 2.30 -2.26
C HIS A 44 -6.34 2.09 -1.45
N LEU A 45 -5.39 1.31 -1.97
CA LEU A 45 -4.10 1.09 -1.30
C LEU A 45 -3.27 2.37 -1.23
N ARG A 46 -3.30 3.21 -2.28
CA ARG A 46 -2.65 4.54 -2.30
C ARG A 46 -3.23 5.45 -1.23
N LEU A 47 -4.57 5.55 -1.14
CA LEU A 47 -5.25 6.36 -0.12
C LEU A 47 -4.94 5.85 1.31
N ALA A 48 -4.90 4.54 1.49
CA ALA A 48 -4.52 3.93 2.76
C ALA A 48 -3.07 4.27 3.16
N ALA A 49 -2.12 4.19 2.22
CA ALA A 49 -0.75 4.59 2.45
C ALA A 49 -0.65 6.08 2.88
N GLN A 50 -1.38 6.97 2.20
CA GLN A 50 -1.40 8.39 2.54
C GLN A 50 -1.93 8.65 3.95
N SER A 51 -2.93 7.88 4.41
CA SER A 51 -3.47 8.01 5.78
C SER A 51 -2.48 7.66 6.89
N ILE A 52 -1.36 7.02 6.55
CA ILE A 52 -0.26 6.73 7.47
C ILE A 52 1.03 7.46 7.07
N SER A 53 0.89 8.59 6.36
CA SER A 53 1.98 9.43 5.87
C SER A 53 2.99 8.68 4.99
N LYS A 54 2.51 7.78 4.12
CA LYS A 54 3.34 7.07 3.14
C LYS A 54 2.87 7.29 1.70
N ALA A 55 3.80 7.24 0.76
CA ALA A 55 3.55 7.14 -0.67
C ALA A 55 3.94 5.76 -1.20
N VAL A 56 3.27 5.33 -2.26
CA VAL A 56 3.49 4.05 -2.93
C VAL A 56 3.70 4.27 -4.42
N ASP A 57 4.76 3.67 -4.96
CA ASP A 57 5.02 3.61 -6.38
C ASP A 57 4.72 2.19 -6.90
N PHE A 58 3.73 2.08 -7.79
CA PHE A 58 3.29 0.82 -8.35
C PHE A 58 4.08 0.37 -9.57
N GLU A 59 4.98 1.19 -10.10
CA GLU A 59 5.91 0.82 -11.16
C GLU A 59 7.19 0.21 -10.57
N THR A 60 7.72 0.82 -9.50
CA THR A 60 8.98 0.39 -8.87
C THR A 60 8.77 -0.52 -7.65
N GLY A 61 7.61 -0.44 -6.99
CA GLY A 61 7.32 -1.14 -5.74
C GLY A 61 7.82 -0.43 -4.48
N GLU A 62 8.36 0.79 -4.61
CA GLU A 62 8.89 1.56 -3.50
C GLU A 62 7.77 2.13 -2.61
N VAL A 63 8.07 2.20 -1.31
CA VAL A 63 7.22 2.84 -0.30
C VAL A 63 8.08 3.87 0.43
N THR A 64 7.67 5.13 0.39
CA THR A 64 8.41 6.25 0.97
C THR A 64 7.58 6.95 2.04
N GLU A 65 8.25 7.49 3.05
CA GLU A 65 7.61 8.35 4.04
C GLU A 65 7.34 9.72 3.41
N LEU A 66 6.11 10.21 3.56
CA LEU A 66 5.74 11.58 3.27
C LEU A 66 6.19 12.43 4.46
N VAL A 67 7.33 13.10 4.31
CA VAL A 67 7.73 14.16 5.24
C VAL A 67 6.79 15.33 5.03
N ASP A 68 5.96 15.62 6.05
CA ASP A 68 5.17 16.86 6.12
C ASP A 68 6.13 18.05 6.26
N GLU A 69 6.71 18.52 5.15
CA GLU A 69 7.22 19.89 5.09
C GLU A 69 6.02 20.83 4.95
N GLN A 70 5.83 21.65 5.99
CA GLN A 70 4.98 22.84 6.10
C GLN A 70 3.57 22.67 6.72
N VAL A 71 3.49 22.91 8.04
CA VAL A 71 2.71 24.03 8.57
C VAL A 71 3.52 24.74 9.66
N ALA A 72 4.41 25.64 9.22
CA ALA A 72 4.94 26.72 10.02
C ALA A 72 4.53 28.04 9.34
N ALA A 73 3.37 28.55 9.71
CA ALA A 73 2.97 29.95 9.58
C ALA A 73 1.70 30.19 10.42
#